data_AF-A0A439DQE8-F1
#
_entry.id   AF-A0A439DQE8-F1
#
_cell.length_a   1.000
_cell.length_b   1.000
_cell.length_c   1.000
_cell.angle_alpha   90.00
_cell.angle_beta   90.00
_cell.angle_gamma   90.00
#
_symmetry.space_group_name_H-M   'P 1'
#
loop_
_entity.id
_entity.type
_entity.pdbx_description
1 polymer ?
#
loop_
_entity_poly.entity_id
_entity_poly.type
_entity_poly.pdbx_seq_one_letter_code
_entity_poly.pdbx_strand_id
1 'polypeptide(L)' 'MFSTSDGIAILLTYGPNRDWLKNITAAGNARIRRHGRTFTVTDPRVVSKAEAAEHVTGVARFLFGRMPFEQAVLLRRAA' A
#
# COMPACT_ATOMS: atom_id res chain seq x y z
N MET A 1 5.25 3.70 3.20
CA MET A 1 4.31 2.60 3.54
C MET A 1 3.55 2.99 4.79
N PHE A 2 2.24 2.83 4.76
CA PHE A 2 1.31 3.23 5.80
C PHE A 2 0.54 2.00 6.26
N SER A 3 0.25 1.90 7.55
CA SER A 3 -0.57 0.82 8.08
C SER A 3 -2.04 1.03 7.72
N THR A 4 -2.73 -0.04 7.35
CA THR A 4 -4.19 -0.09 7.25
C THR A 4 -4.76 -0.97 8.35
N SER A 5 -6.08 -1.12 8.41
CA SER A 5 -6.74 -2.06 9.34
C SER A 5 -6.37 -3.52 9.06
N ASP A 6 -6.09 -3.86 7.81
CA ASP A 6 -5.93 -5.23 7.31
C ASP A 6 -4.57 -5.49 6.64
N GLY A 7 -3.68 -4.51 6.57
CA GLY A 7 -2.40 -4.62 5.90
C GLY A 7 -1.65 -3.30 5.76
N ILE A 8 -1.34 -2.91 4.52
CA ILE A 8 -0.59 -1.69 4.22
C ILE A 8 -1.10 -0.95 2.98
N ALA A 9 -0.83 0.35 2.95
CA ALA A 9 -0.91 1.20 1.77
C ALA A 9 0.49 1.69 1.36
N ILE A 10 0.79 1.67 0.06
CA ILE A 10 2.01 2.24 -0.52
C ILE A 10 1.60 3.32 -1.52
N LEU A 11 1.95 4.59 -1.24
CA LEU A 11 1.77 5.68 -2.20
C LEU A 11 2.64 5.46 -3.43
N LEU A 12 2.05 5.67 -4.61
CA LEU A 12 2.72 5.56 -5.88
C LEU A 12 3.31 6.92 -6.27
N THR A 13 4.36 7.33 -5.56
CA THR A 13 5.01 8.65 -5.74
C THR A 13 5.53 8.89 -7.14
N TYR A 14 5.78 7.81 -7.88
CA TYR A 14 6.21 7.83 -9.27
C TYR A 14 5.13 7.26 -10.21
N GLY A 15 3.87 7.20 -9.79
CA GLY A 15 2.77 6.64 -10.58
C GLY A 15 2.77 5.11 -10.67
N PRO A 16 1.74 4.53 -11.31
CA PRO A 16 1.46 3.09 -11.29
C PRO A 16 2.28 2.26 -12.29
N ASN A 17 2.96 2.87 -13.26
CA ASN A 17 3.75 2.12 -14.24
C ASN A 17 5.14 1.75 -13.66
N ARG A 18 5.16 0.84 -12.68
CA ARG A 18 6.36 0.39 -11.98
C ARG A 18 6.49 -1.13 -12.10
N ASP A 19 7.68 -1.60 -12.42
CA ASP A 19 7.88 -3.04 -12.67
C ASP A 19 7.67 -3.88 -11.40
N TRP A 20 8.06 -3.36 -10.22
CA TRP A 20 7.74 -4.02 -8.96
C TRP A 20 6.22 -4.16 -8.75
N LEU A 21 5.43 -3.15 -9.15
CA LEU A 21 3.97 -3.19 -9.00
C LEU A 21 3.38 -4.23 -9.96
N LYS A 22 3.81 -4.24 -11.22
CA LYS A 22 3.42 -5.27 -12.20
C LYS A 22 3.74 -6.68 -11.68
N ASN A 23 4.93 -6.88 -11.11
CA ASN A 23 5.36 -8.17 -10.61
C ASN A 23 4.50 -8.66 -9.44
N ILE A 24 4.24 -7.81 -8.45
CA ILE A 24 3.42 -8.21 -7.30
C ILE A 24 1.94 -8.38 -7.69
N THR A 25 1.46 -7.59 -8.65
CA THR A 25 0.11 -7.75 -9.22
C THR A 25 -0.01 -9.07 -9.96
N ALA A 26 0.97 -9.42 -10.81
CA ALA A 26 0.99 -10.70 -11.51
C ALA A 26 1.11 -11.90 -10.55
N ALA A 27 1.90 -11.77 -9.48
CA ALA A 27 2.05 -12.81 -8.47
C ALA A 27 0.86 -12.89 -7.48
N GLY A 28 0.06 -11.82 -7.37
CA GLY A 28 -1.00 -11.67 -6.37
C GLY A 28 -0.50 -11.52 -4.93
N ASN A 29 0.81 -11.51 -4.70
CA ASN A 29 1.42 -11.43 -3.38
C ASN A 29 2.83 -10.83 -3.40
N ALA A 30 3.33 -10.45 -2.22
CA ALA A 30 4.71 -10.01 -2.01
C ALA A 30 5.18 -10.30 -0.58
N ARG A 31 6.50 -10.31 -0.36
CA ARG A 31 7.08 -10.28 1.00
C ARG A 31 7.62 -8.89 1.30
N ILE A 32 7.28 -8.37 2.47
CA ILE A 32 7.68 -7.04 2.92
C ILE A 32 8.48 -7.17 4.19
N ARG A 33 9.60 -6.43 4.26
CA ARG A 33 10.40 -6.27 5.47
C ARG A 33 10.22 -4.86 6.03
N ARG A 34 9.68 -4.76 7.24
CA ARG A 34 9.47 -3.49 7.96
C ARG A 34 9.81 -3.67 9.43
N HIS A 35 10.55 -2.72 10.00
CA HIS A 35 10.92 -2.74 11.42
C HIS A 35 11.52 -4.08 11.88
N GLY A 36 12.43 -4.64 11.06
CA GLY A 36 13.07 -5.91 11.36
C GLY A 36 12.19 -7.17 11.21
N ARG A 37 10.92 -7.04 10.81
CA ARG A 37 9.98 -8.16 10.62
C ARG A 37 9.65 -8.34 9.15
N THR A 38 9.61 -9.59 8.70
CA THR A 38 9.20 -9.96 7.33
C THR A 38 7.82 -10.60 7.39
N PHE A 39 6.91 -10.17 6.52
CA PHE A 39 5.57 -10.73 6.41
C PHE A 39 5.10 -10.75 4.97
N THR A 40 4.18 -11.66 4.66
CA THR A 40 3.54 -11.76 3.35
C THR A 40 2.35 -10.81 3.27
N VAL A 41 2.19 -10.20 2.11
CA VAL A 41 1.03 -9.43 1.73
C VAL A 41 0.42 -9.96 0.45
N THR A 42 -0.87 -9.77 0.27
CA THR A 42 -1.69 -10.29 -0.82
C THR A 42 -2.68 -9.24 -1.31
N ASP A 43 -3.44 -9.58 -2.36
CA ASP A 43 -4.51 -8.73 -2.92
C ASP A 43 -4.06 -7.31 -3.28
N PRO A 44 -3.08 -7.17 -4.21
CA PRO A 44 -2.62 -5.86 -4.66
C PRO A 44 -3.73 -5.12 -5.43
N ARG A 45 -4.19 -3.99 -4.86
CA ARG A 45 -5.21 -3.13 -5.46
C ARG A 45 -4.70 -1.71 -5.65
N VAL A 46 -4.57 -1.27 -6.91
CA VAL A 46 -4.28 0.13 -7.21
C VAL A 46 -5.57 0.94 -7.11
N VAL A 47 -5.56 1.96 -6.26
CA VAL A 47 -6.72 2.79 -5.91
C VAL A 47 -6.33 4.26 -5.88
N SER A 48 -7.33 5.14 -5.84
CA SER A 48 -7.08 6.57 -5.61
C SER A 48 -6.49 6.81 -4.21
N LYS A 49 -5.77 7.92 -4.03
CA LYS A 49 -5.31 8.37 -2.69
C LYS A 49 -6.50 8.57 -1.75
N ALA A 50 -7.62 9.09 -2.24
CA ALA A 50 -8.82 9.31 -1.45
C ALA A 50 -9.36 7.99 -0.88
N GLU A 51 -9.55 6.98 -1.72
CA GLU A 51 -9.97 5.64 -1.31
C GLU A 51 -8.96 5.02 -0.32
N ALA A 52 -7.66 5.08 -0.63
CA ALA A 52 -6.63 4.55 0.28
C ALA A 52 -6.62 5.24 1.65
N ALA A 53 -6.94 6.54 1.72
CA ALA A 53 -6.95 7.31 2.97
C ALA A 53 -8.00 6.79 3.96
N GLU A 54 -9.11 6.20 3.47
CA GLU A 54 -10.15 5.60 4.30
C GLU A 54 -9.60 4.39 5.09
N HIS A 55 -8.67 3.64 4.49
CA HIS A 55 -8.06 2.45 5.08
C HIS A 55 -6.87 2.74 5.99
N VAL A 56 -6.17 3.86 5.79
CA VAL A 56 -4.98 4.20 6.59
C VAL A 56 -5.35 4.48 8.04
N THR A 57 -4.57 3.95 8.97
CA THR A 57 -4.80 4.04 10.42
C THR A 57 -3.78 4.92 11.15
N GLY A 58 -4.11 5.28 12.39
CA GLY A 58 -3.24 6.05 13.29
C GLY A 58 -2.98 7.49 12.83
N VAL A 59 -1.94 8.10 13.39
CA VAL A 59 -1.56 9.51 13.12
C VAL A 59 -1.27 9.75 11.64
N ALA A 60 -0.82 8.73 10.91
CA ALA A 60 -0.53 8.81 9.49
C ALA A 60 -1.75 9.19 8.63
N ARG A 61 -2.98 8.87 9.05
CA ARG A 61 -4.22 9.21 8.33
C ARG A 61 -4.32 10.71 8.03
N PHE A 62 -3.94 11.56 8.99
CA PHE A 62 -4.00 13.02 8.84
C PHE A 62 -2.96 13.58 7.86
N LEU A 63 -1.84 12.88 7.68
CA LEU A 63 -0.78 13.28 6.76
C LEU A 63 -0.98 12.71 5.36
N PHE A 64 -1.48 11.47 5.28
CA PHE A 64 -1.62 10.72 4.04
C PHE A 64 -2.46 11.46 2.98
N GLY A 65 -3.65 11.96 3.36
CA GLY A 65 -4.53 12.68 2.44
C GLY A 65 -3.93 13.99 1.89
N ARG A 66 -3.01 14.61 2.63
CA ARG A 66 -2.34 15.87 2.24
C ARG A 66 -1.15 15.67 1.30
N MET A 67 -0.76 14.43 1.01
CA MET A 67 0.39 14.16 0.14
C MET A 67 0.06 14.43 -1.34
N PRO A 68 0.99 14.97 -2.13
CA PRO A 68 0.73 15.42 -3.52
C PRO A 68 0.80 14.25 -4.52
N PHE A 69 0.11 13.15 -4.23
CA PHE A 69 0.10 11.96 -5.08
C PHE A 69 -1.31 11.44 -5.27
N GLU A 70 -1.59 10.92 -6.46
CA GLU A 70 -2.96 10.58 -6.87
C GLU A 70 -3.36 9.15 -6.54
N GLN A 71 -2.39 8.24 -6.47
CA GLN A 71 -2.66 6.80 -6.40
C GLN A 71 -1.85 6.12 -5.30
N ALA A 72 -2.41 5.05 -4.77
CA ALA A 72 -1.76 4.13 -3.86
C ALA A 72 -2.06 2.69 -4.27
N VAL A 73 -1.24 1.76 -3.81
CA VAL A 73 -1.60 0.34 -3.80
C VAL A 73 -1.95 -0.08 -2.37
N LEU A 74 -3.13 -0.68 -2.20
CA LEU A 74 -3.56 -1.39 -1.01
C LEU A 74 -3.13 -2.85 -1.11
N LEU A 75 -2.68 -3.39 0.02
CA LEU A 75 -2.21 -4.77 0.16
C LEU A 75 -2.69 -5.30 1.51
N ARG A 76 -3.29 -6.49 1.52
CA ARG A 76 -3.71 -7.15 2.76
C ARG A 76 -2.57 -7.96 3.33
N ARG A 77 -2.51 -8.10 4.65
CA ARG A 77 -1.58 -9.04 5.29
C ARG A 77 -2.14 -10.45 5.15
N ALA A 78 -1.29 -11.40 4.77
CA ALA A 78 -1.66 -12.81 4.83
C ALA A 78 -1.93 -13.21 6.29
N ALA A 79 -2.95 -14.05 6.51
CA ALA A 79 -3.29 -14.59 7.82
C ALA A 79 -2.12 -15.39 8.43
#